data_AF-A0A8D9E568-F1
#
_entry.id   AF-A0A8D9E568-F1
#
_cell.length_a   1.000
_cell.length_b   1.000
_cell.length_c   1.000
_cell.angle_alpha   90.00
_cell.angle_beta   90.00
_cell.angle_gamma   90.00
#
_symmetry.space_group_name_H-M   'P 1'
#
loop_
_entity.id
_entity.type
_entity.pdbx_description
1 polymer ?
#
loop_
_entity_poly.entity_id
_entity_poly.type
_entity_poly.pdbx_seq_one_letter_code
_entity_poly.pdbx_strand_id
1 'polypeptide(L)'
;MFIKFFVLLLFPESISCIHCSFQIHILDIKNIMTHSRHCSFEARAPNSAFVCLFCEYSTNNGTNMKRHIRRHTGEKPYKCSFCDYSSNRNDNAINHARIVHNVDYAI
;
A
#
# COMPACT_ATOMS: atom_id res chain seq x y z
N MET A 1 -24.44 8.94 7.96
CA MET A 1 -25.26 9.69 6.97
C MET A 1 -24.45 10.85 6.41
N PHE A 2 -24.11 10.72 5.12
CA PHE A 2 -23.92 11.77 4.10
C PHE A 2 -22.84 12.86 4.18
N ILE A 3 -22.17 13.13 5.31
CA ILE A 3 -21.19 14.25 5.34
C ILE A 3 -19.81 13.87 4.76
N LYS A 4 -19.42 12.58 4.79
CA LYS A 4 -18.07 12.13 4.34
C LYS A 4 -17.84 12.19 2.82
N PHE A 5 -18.90 12.21 2.00
CA PHE A 5 -18.75 12.26 0.55
C PHE A 5 -18.49 13.68 0.01
N PHE A 6 -18.83 14.72 0.79
CA PHE A 6 -18.78 16.11 0.32
C PHE A 6 -17.38 16.74 0.43
N VAL A 7 -16.50 16.20 1.27
CA VAL A 7 -15.13 16.73 1.50
C VAL A 7 -14.14 16.29 0.40
N LEU A 8 -14.49 15.28 -0.41
CA LEU A 8 -13.65 14.79 -1.51
C LEU A 8 -13.47 15.79 -2.67
N LEU A 9 -14.17 16.93 -2.65
CA LEU A 9 -14.14 17.93 -3.72
C LEU A 9 -13.23 19.14 -3.43
N LEU A 10 -12.61 19.24 -2.25
CA LEU A 10 -11.78 20.41 -1.88
C LEU A 10 -10.28 20.10 -1.72
N PHE A 11 -9.87 18.84 -1.55
CA PHE A 11 -8.47 18.42 -1.45
C PHE A 11 -8.27 17.01 -2.05
N PRO A 12 -7.96 16.86 -3.34
CA PRO A 12 -7.85 15.55 -3.99
C PRO A 12 -6.63 14.71 -3.55
N GLU A 13 -5.77 15.23 -2.67
CA GLU A 13 -4.49 14.62 -2.30
C GLU A 13 -4.43 14.07 -0.86
N SER A 14 -5.50 14.22 -0.06
CA SER A 14 -5.50 13.73 1.33
C SER A 14 -6.43 12.53 1.56
N ILE A 15 -5.93 11.55 2.30
CA ILE A 15 -6.70 10.38 2.75
C ILE A 15 -6.90 10.46 4.25
N SER A 16 -8.15 10.32 4.67
CA SER A 16 -8.51 10.23 6.08
C SER A 16 -8.38 8.78 6.57
N CYS A 17 -7.69 8.58 7.69
CA CYS A 17 -7.62 7.26 8.31
C CYS A 17 -8.99 6.82 8.84
N ILE A 18 -9.32 5.53 8.72
CA ILE A 18 -10.57 4.98 9.29
C ILE A 18 -10.48 4.75 10.81
N HIS A 19 -9.26 4.72 11.37
CA HIS A 19 -9.00 4.39 12.77
C HIS A 19 -8.71 5.61 13.65
N CYS A 20 -8.37 6.77 13.08
CA CYS A 20 -8.16 8.00 13.83
C CYS A 20 -8.46 9.24 12.98
N SER A 21 -8.50 10.42 13.59
CA SER A 21 -8.83 11.69 12.92
C SER A 21 -7.70 12.25 12.03
N PHE A 22 -6.65 11.48 11.73
CA PHE A 22 -5.50 11.95 10.97
C PHE A 22 -5.74 11.89 9.45
N GLN A 23 -5.23 12.91 8.75
CA GLN A 23 -5.23 12.98 7.30
C GLN A 23 -3.80 12.90 6.77
N ILE A 24 -3.57 12.02 5.79
CA ILE A 24 -2.27 11.90 5.10
C ILE A 24 -2.38 12.64 3.78
N HIS A 25 -1.62 13.73 3.62
CA HIS A 25 -1.67 14.63 2.45
C HIS A 25 -0.87 14.15 1.23
N ILE A 26 -0.28 12.95 1.28
CA ILE A 26 0.49 12.37 0.17
C ILE A 26 0.30 10.85 0.20
N LEU A 27 -0.20 10.27 -0.90
CA LEU A 27 -0.31 8.83 -1.16
C LEU A 27 1.04 8.07 -1.21
N ASP A 28 2.06 8.55 -0.50
CA ASP A 28 3.37 7.90 -0.36
C ASP A 28 3.28 6.75 0.64
N ILE A 29 3.64 5.54 0.18
CA ILE A 29 3.68 4.34 1.01
C ILE A 29 4.53 4.52 2.28
N LYS A 30 5.58 5.35 2.25
CA LYS A 30 6.38 5.66 3.45
C LYS A 30 5.54 6.36 4.52
N ASN A 31 4.77 7.38 4.14
CA ASN A 31 3.91 8.11 5.08
C ASN A 31 2.79 7.20 5.62
N ILE A 32 2.20 6.38 4.76
CA ILE A 32 1.17 5.41 5.14
C ILE A 32 1.75 4.35 6.11
N MET A 33 2.98 3.88 5.87
CA MET A 33 3.65 2.93 6.75
C MET A 33 3.96 3.51 8.13
N THR A 34 4.44 4.76 8.20
CA THR A 34 4.64 5.46 9.48
C THR A 34 3.33 5.58 10.25
N HIS A 35 2.26 5.95 9.56
CA HIS A 35 0.93 6.05 10.17
C HIS A 35 0.36 4.70 10.60
N SER A 36 0.59 3.63 9.83
CA SER A 36 0.07 2.28 10.13
C SER A 36 0.54 1.75 11.49
N ARG A 37 1.73 2.17 11.96
CA ARG A 37 2.24 1.86 13.32
C ARG A 37 1.58 2.70 14.40
N HIS A 38 1.34 3.99 14.12
CA HIS A 38 0.60 4.87 15.03
C HIS A 38 -0.82 4.34 15.26
N CYS A 39 -1.52 3.94 14.20
CA CYS A 39 -2.88 3.41 14.31
C CYS A 39 -3.00 2.07 15.03
N SER A 40 -1.92 1.31 15.19
CA SER A 40 -1.96 0.07 15.98
C SER A 40 -2.39 0.31 17.42
N PHE A 41 -1.97 1.45 18.00
CA PHE A 41 -2.33 1.86 19.35
C PHE A 41 -3.82 2.21 19.46
N GLU A 42 -4.33 3.00 18.51
CA GLU A 42 -5.74 3.43 18.48
C GLU A 42 -6.72 2.29 18.14
N ALA A 43 -6.31 1.37 17.27
CA ALA A 43 -7.13 0.24 16.84
C ALA A 43 -7.21 -0.91 17.86
N ARG A 44 -6.61 -0.76 19.06
CA ARG A 44 -6.47 -1.84 20.08
C ARG A 44 -5.86 -3.13 19.50
N ALA A 45 -5.00 -2.99 18.48
CA ALA A 45 -4.30 -4.12 17.90
C ALA A 45 -3.17 -4.56 18.84
N PRO A 46 -2.69 -5.82 18.75
CA PRO A 46 -1.50 -6.23 19.47
C PRO A 46 -0.35 -5.26 19.22
N ASN A 47 0.36 -4.87 20.29
CA ASN A 47 1.58 -4.06 20.20
C ASN A 47 2.65 -4.85 19.43
N SER A 48 2.68 -4.69 18.11
CA SER A 48 3.58 -5.30 17.11
C SER A 48 2.91 -5.38 15.73
N ALA A 49 1.58 -5.25 15.67
CA ALA A 49 0.84 -5.21 14.41
C ALA A 49 1.05 -3.87 13.69
N PHE A 50 0.97 -3.91 12.36
CA PHE A 50 0.71 -2.81 11.46
C PHE A 50 -0.74 -2.91 11.03
N VAL A 51 -1.49 -1.80 11.03
CA VAL A 51 -2.91 -1.77 10.64
C VAL A 51 -3.09 -0.95 9.36
N CYS A 52 -3.87 -1.47 8.41
CA CYS A 52 -4.15 -0.77 7.16
C CYS A 52 -5.16 0.36 7.39
N LEU A 53 -4.95 1.50 6.73
CA LEU A 53 -5.81 2.67 6.85
C LEU A 53 -7.04 2.61 5.94
N PHE A 54 -7.03 1.69 4.96
CA PHE A 54 -8.02 1.61 3.90
C PHE A 54 -8.99 0.43 4.05
N CYS A 55 -8.63 -0.57 4.85
CA CYS A 55 -9.42 -1.77 5.10
C CYS A 55 -9.00 -2.45 6.42
N GLU A 56 -9.68 -3.52 6.80
CA GLU A 56 -9.48 -4.24 8.07
C GLU A 56 -8.21 -5.10 8.11
N TYR A 57 -7.35 -5.02 7.10
CA TYR A 57 -6.12 -5.83 7.06
C TYR A 57 -5.11 -5.38 8.12
N SER A 58 -4.52 -6.34 8.83
CA SER A 58 -3.41 -6.11 9.75
C SER A 58 -2.35 -7.22 9.64
N THR A 59 -1.11 -6.91 9.98
CA THR A 59 0.00 -7.89 10.00
C THR A 59 1.11 -7.43 10.93
N ASN A 60 1.86 -8.34 11.54
CA ASN A 60 3.04 -8.00 12.34
C ASN A 60 4.30 -7.73 11.51
N ASN A 61 4.23 -7.89 10.18
CA ASN A 61 5.37 -7.73 9.28
C ASN A 61 5.22 -6.46 8.43
N GLY A 62 6.12 -5.50 8.64
CA GLY A 62 6.11 -4.23 7.91
C GLY A 62 6.28 -4.38 6.40
N THR A 63 7.04 -5.37 5.93
CA THR A 63 7.19 -5.67 4.49
C THR A 63 5.88 -6.18 3.90
N ASN A 64 5.14 -7.01 4.65
CA ASN A 64 3.81 -7.47 4.22
C ASN A 64 2.80 -6.32 4.17
N MET A 65 2.80 -5.43 5.18
CA MET A 65 1.94 -4.25 5.15
C MET A 65 2.29 -3.31 4.00
N LYS A 66 3.59 -3.05 3.77
CA LYS A 66 4.06 -2.23 2.64
C LYS A 66 3.59 -2.78 1.30
N ARG A 67 3.70 -4.10 1.11
CA ARG A 67 3.19 -4.79 -0.08
C ARG A 67 1.67 -4.69 -0.18
N HIS A 68 0.96 -4.85 0.93
CA HIS A 68 -0.50 -4.72 0.97
C HIS A 68 -0.97 -3.32 0.55
N ILE A 69 -0.33 -2.26 1.05
CA ILE A 69 -0.67 -0.86 0.73
C ILE A 69 -0.56 -0.58 -0.77
N ARG A 70 0.37 -1.22 -1.50
CA ARG A 70 0.47 -1.09 -2.96
C ARG A 70 -0.81 -1.47 -3.72
N ARG A 71 -1.69 -2.30 -3.13
CA ARG A 71 -3.01 -2.61 -3.71
C ARG A 71 -3.95 -1.41 -3.68
N HIS A 72 -3.83 -0.55 -2.67
CA HIS A 72 -4.62 0.66 -2.53
C HIS A 72 -4.06 1.82 -3.34
N THR A 73 -2.73 2.01 -3.32
CA THR A 73 -2.09 3.12 -4.03
C THR A 73 -1.89 2.85 -5.52
N GLY A 74 -1.92 1.58 -5.94
CA GLY A 74 -1.61 1.19 -7.32
C GLY A 74 -0.11 1.27 -7.66
N GLU A 75 0.77 1.54 -6.69
CA GLU A 75 2.22 1.60 -6.93
C GLU A 75 2.75 0.26 -7.46
N LYS A 76 3.39 0.30 -8.62
CA LYS A 76 3.99 -0.85 -9.29
C LYS A 76 5.49 -0.59 -9.55
N PRO A 77 6.34 -0.71 -8.52
CA PRO A 77 7.73 -0.32 -8.63
C PRO A 77 8.60 -1.30 -9.41
N TYR A 78 8.12 -2.54 -9.66
CA TYR A 78 8.90 -3.54 -10.38
C TYR A 78 8.48 -3.53 -11.85
N LYS A 79 9.31 -2.91 -12.69
CA LYS A 79 9.11 -2.85 -14.14
C LYS A 79 9.82 -4.00 -14.82
N CYS A 80 9.22 -4.54 -15.88
CA CYS A 80 9.90 -5.42 -16.79
C CYS A 80 10.93 -4.62 -17.60
N SER A 81 12.10 -5.21 -17.89
CA SER A 81 13.12 -4.56 -18.72
C SER A 81 12.84 -4.68 -20.22
N PHE A 82 11.87 -5.50 -20.62
CA PHE A 82 11.61 -5.85 -22.02
C PHE A 82 10.27 -5.33 -22.56
N CYS A 83 9.38 -4.86 -21.68
CA CYS A 83 8.11 -4.25 -22.04
C CYS A 83 7.59 -3.33 -20.93
N ASP A 84 6.43 -2.68 -21.15
CA ASP A 84 5.83 -1.76 -20.18
C ASP A 84 5.14 -2.44 -18.99
N TYR A 85 5.19 -3.78 -18.91
CA TYR A 85 4.61 -4.50 -17.78
C TYR A 85 5.26 -4.06 -16.46
N SER A 86 4.42 -3.70 -15.49
CA SER A 86 4.85 -3.30 -14.16
C SER A 86 4.01 -4.00 -13.09
N SER A 87 4.65 -4.34 -11.99
CA SER A 87 4.09 -5.16 -10.92
C SER A 87 4.33 -4.54 -9.54
N ASN A 88 3.44 -4.85 -8.59
CA ASN A 88 3.59 -4.47 -7.18
C ASN A 88 4.49 -5.43 -6.37
N ARG A 89 4.95 -6.53 -6.98
CA ARG A 89 5.89 -7.51 -6.41
C ARG A 89 7.00 -7.90 -7.39
N ASN A 90 8.17 -8.23 -6.87
CA ASN A 90 9.34 -8.60 -7.66
C ASN A 90 9.15 -9.95 -8.37
N ASP A 91 8.74 -10.98 -7.61
CA ASP A 91 8.48 -12.33 -8.13
C ASP A 91 7.53 -12.35 -9.32
N ASN A 92 6.49 -11.52 -9.28
CA ASN A 92 5.58 -11.34 -10.42
C ASN A 92 6.26 -10.75 -11.66
N ALA A 93 7.17 -9.77 -11.51
CA ALA A 93 7.90 -9.18 -12.63
C ALA A 93 8.93 -10.17 -13.22
N ILE A 94 9.63 -10.92 -12.35
CA ILE A 94 10.55 -11.99 -12.75
C ILE A 94 9.80 -13.08 -13.51
N ASN A 95 8.70 -13.59 -12.96
CA ASN A 95 7.91 -14.65 -13.60
C ASN A 95 7.29 -14.18 -14.92
N HIS A 96 6.85 -12.92 -14.99
CA HIS A 96 6.40 -12.32 -16.24
C HIS A 96 7.51 -12.36 -17.29
N ALA A 97 8.73 -11.91 -16.97
CA ALA A 97 9.84 -11.94 -17.92
C ALA A 97 10.25 -13.37 -18.31
N ARG A 98 10.22 -14.32 -17.36
CA ARG A 98 10.50 -15.73 -17.64
C ARG A 98 9.50 -16.33 -18.63
N ILE A 99 8.20 -16.11 -18.43
CA ILE A 99 7.15 -16.76 -19.22
C ILE A 99 6.89 -16.02 -20.54
N VAL A 100 6.90 -14.69 -20.52
CA VAL A 100 6.53 -13.86 -21.69
C VAL A 100 7.74 -13.55 -22.57
N HIS A 101 8.91 -13.38 -21.97
CA HIS A 101 10.14 -13.03 -22.70
C HIS A 101 11.17 -14.17 -22.76
N ASN A 102 10.88 -15.33 -22.14
CA ASN A 102 11.80 -16.47 -22.07
C ASN A 102 13.17 -16.10 -21.46
N VAL A 103 13.14 -15.24 -20.44
CA VAL A 103 14.35 -14.72 -19.78
C VAL A 103 14.57 -15.45 -18.46
N ASP A 104 15.71 -16.13 -18.35
CA ASP A 104 16.15 -16.73 -17.09
C ASP A 104 17.09 -15.78 -16.34
N TYR A 105 16.51 -15.05 -15.39
CA TYR A 105 17.30 -14.39 -14.36
C TYR A 105 17.89 -15.45 -13.44
N ALA A 106 19.20 -15.67 -13.52
CA ALA A 106 19.92 -16.49 -12.55
C ALA A 106 19.76 -15.86 -11.15
N ILE A 107 19.30 -16.65 -10.18
CA ILE A 107 19.07 -16.27 -8.78
C ILE A 107 20.30 -16.65 -7.97
#